data_AF-A0A2S3XV80-F1
#
_entry.id   AF-A0A2S3XV80-F1
#
_cell.length_a   1.000
_cell.length_b   1.000
_cell.length_c   1.000
_cell.angle_alpha   90.00
_cell.angle_beta   90.00
_cell.angle_gamma   90.00
#
_symmetry.space_group_name_H-M   'P 1'
#
loop_
_entity.id
_entity.type
_entity.pdbx_description
1 polymer ?
#
loop_
_entity_poly.entity_id
_entity_poly.type
_entity_poly.pdbx_seq_one_letter_code
_entity_poly.pdbx_strand_id
1 'polypeptide(L)' 'MIRVVGNRTRAAIIRSRRITGLAPDVIAELVAELGPLWHERHQAVLTSRPRRRAVRAGAKHKLVFIDRLLATLVHL' A
#
# COMPACT_ATOMS: atom_id res chain seq x y z
N MET A 1 -7.97 14.73 11.77
CA MET A 1 -7.54 13.84 12.88
C MET A 1 -7.37 12.36 12.48
N ILE A 2 -7.88 11.89 11.33
CA ILE A 2 -7.90 10.47 10.92
C ILE A 2 -6.52 9.90 10.49
N ARG A 3 -5.57 10.74 10.08
CA ARG A 3 -4.29 10.31 9.48
C ARG A 3 -3.31 9.64 10.45
N VAL A 4 -3.39 9.95 11.75
CA VAL A 4 -2.49 9.36 12.77
C VAL A 4 -2.95 7.97 13.18
N VAL A 5 -4.27 7.75 13.26
CA VAL A 5 -4.85 6.46 13.65
C VAL A 5 -4.54 5.39 12.59
N GLY A 6 -4.71 5.69 11.30
CA GLY A 6 -4.44 4.74 10.22
C GLY A 6 -2.98 4.25 10.17
N ASN A 7 -2.01 5.12 10.47
CA ASN A 7 -0.60 4.71 10.51
C ASN A 7 -0.29 3.78 11.70
N ARG A 8 -0.92 4.02 12.86
CA ARG A 8 -0.74 3.18 14.06
C ARG A 8 -1.37 1.80 13.89
N THR A 9 -2.59 1.73 13.36
CA THR A 9 -3.28 0.46 13.09
C THR A 9 -2.47 -0.39 12.10
N ARG A 10 -1.96 0.22 11.02
CA ARG A 10 -1.07 -0.47 10.09
C ARG A 10 0.17 -1.03 10.76
N ALA A 11 0.88 -0.21 11.55
CA ALA A 11 2.09 -0.66 12.22
C ALA A 11 1.81 -1.81 13.20
N ALA A 12 0.64 -1.80 13.84
CA ALA A 12 0.19 -2.91 14.69
C ALA A 12 -0.09 -4.18 13.87
N ILE A 13 -0.73 -4.08 12.70
CA ILE A 13 -0.96 -5.23 11.80
C ILE A 13 0.37 -5.82 11.32
N ILE A 14 1.30 -4.99 10.83
CA ILE A 14 2.62 -5.43 10.35
C ILE A 14 3.40 -6.14 11.46
N ARG A 15 3.32 -5.65 12.70
CA ARG A 15 4.02 -6.26 13.85
C ARG A 15 3.30 -7.48 14.43
N SER A 16 2.02 -7.68 14.13
CA SER A 16 1.22 -8.72 14.76
C SER A 16 1.20 -10.00 13.93
N ARG A 17 2.08 -10.94 14.31
CA ARG A 17 2.11 -12.29 13.72
C ARG A 17 0.79 -13.04 13.88
N ARG A 18 -0.05 -12.71 14.86
CA ARG A 18 -1.38 -13.34 15.02
C ARG A 18 -2.38 -12.93 13.94
N ILE A 19 -2.16 -11.81 13.26
CA ILE A 19 -3.11 -11.27 12.28
C ILE A 19 -2.83 -11.81 10.88
N THR A 20 -1.57 -11.82 10.44
CA THR A 20 -1.19 -12.31 9.09
C THR A 20 -0.42 -13.63 9.12
N GLY A 21 0.03 -14.11 10.29
CA GLY A 21 0.95 -15.26 10.39
C GLY A 21 2.41 -14.95 10.04
N LEU A 22 2.69 -13.77 9.45
CA LEU A 22 3.96 -13.42 8.84
C LEU A 22 4.85 -12.60 9.78
N ALA A 23 6.16 -12.77 9.64
CA ALA A 23 7.13 -11.89 10.28
C ALA A 23 7.16 -10.52 9.56
N PRO A 24 7.46 -9.41 10.28
CA PRO A 24 7.54 -8.08 9.68
C PRO A 24 8.51 -8.00 8.49
N ASP A 25 9.64 -8.72 8.56
CA ASP A 25 10.66 -8.72 7.51
C ASP A 25 10.14 -9.38 6.23
N VAL A 26 9.35 -10.46 6.36
CA VAL A 26 8.69 -11.11 5.21
C VAL A 26 7.69 -10.16 4.55
N ILE A 27 6.96 -9.36 5.34
CA ILE A 27 6.07 -8.32 4.80
C ILE A 27 6.89 -7.25 4.07
N ALA A 28 8.06 -6.87 4.59
CA ALA A 28 8.93 -5.90 3.94
C ALA A 28 9.50 -6.42 2.61
N GLU A 29 9.90 -7.68 2.56
CA GLU A 29 10.34 -8.36 1.32
C GLU A 29 9.22 -8.41 0.28
N LEU A 30 8.01 -8.82 0.65
CA LEU A 30 6.85 -8.81 -0.24
C LEU A 30 6.54 -7.40 -0.79
N VAL A 31 6.65 -6.38 0.07
CA VAL A 31 6.47 -4.97 -0.37
C VAL A 31 7.56 -4.55 -1.34
N ALA A 32 8.80 -4.98 -1.13
CA ALA A 32 9.92 -4.65 -2.02
C ALA A 32 9.81 -5.36 -3.37
N GLU A 33 9.33 -6.60 -3.40
CA GLU A 33 9.14 -7.39 -4.62
C GLU A 33 7.95 -6.88 -5.44
N LEU A 34 6.79 -6.67 -4.81
CA LEU A 34 5.55 -6.33 -5.50
C LEU A 34 5.37 -4.83 -5.71
N GLY A 35 6.08 -4.00 -4.94
CA GLY A 35 5.98 -2.54 -4.97
C GLY A 35 6.26 -1.93 -6.35
N PRO A 36 7.38 -2.28 -7.02
CA PRO A 36 7.71 -1.77 -8.36
C PRO A 36 6.65 -2.16 -9.40
N LEU A 37 6.23 -3.43 -9.43
CA LEU A 37 5.23 -3.92 -10.38
C LEU A 37 3.88 -3.21 -10.19
N TRP A 38 3.45 -3.04 -8.94
CA TRP A 38 2.24 -2.28 -8.64
C TRP A 38 2.38 -0.82 -9.09
N HIS A 39 3.54 -0.20 -8.87
CA HIS A 39 3.79 1.19 -9.24
C HIS A 39 3.68 1.38 -10.75
N GLU A 40 4.34 0.54 -11.54
CA GLU A 40 4.30 0.60 -13.01
C GLU A 40 2.88 0.42 -13.54
N ARG A 41 2.16 -0.59 -13.06
CA ARG A 41 0.76 -0.83 -13.44
C ARG A 41 -0.14 0.35 -13.04
N HIS A 42 0.07 0.90 -11.84
CA HIS A 42 -0.69 2.06 -11.38
C HIS A 42 -0.41 3.29 -12.24
N GLN A 43 0.85 3.55 -12.61
CA GLN A 43 1.21 4.65 -13.51
C GLN A 43 0.60 4.45 -14.90
N ALA A 44 0.64 3.25 -15.46
CA ALA A 44 0.04 2.95 -16.77
C ALA A 44 -1.48 3.21 -16.79
N VAL A 45 -2.20 2.80 -15.73
CA VAL A 45 -3.64 3.10 -15.57
C VAL A 45 -3.90 4.60 -15.46
N LEU A 46 -2.99 5.30 -14.80
CA LEU A 46 -3.08 6.73 -14.59
C LEU A 46 -2.78 7.53 -15.86
N THR A 47 -1.87 7.07 -16.73
CA THR A 47 -1.52 7.71 -18.00
C THR A 47 -2.46 7.35 -19.14
N SER A 48 -3.19 6.24 -19.07
CA SER A 48 -4.14 5.83 -20.11
C SER A 48 -5.43 6.67 -20.19
N ARG A 49 -5.74 7.48 -19.15
CA ARG A 49 -6.94 8.33 -19.12
C ARG A 49 -6.59 9.81 -19.39
N PRO A 50 -7.38 10.55 -20.19
CA PRO A 50 -7.20 11.98 -20.38
C PRO A 50 -7.34 12.70 -19.03
N ARG A 51 -6.25 13.22 -18.50
CA ARG A 51 -6.22 13.87 -17.18
C ARG A 51 -6.56 15.35 -17.30
N ARG A 52 -7.53 15.81 -16.49
CA ARG A 52 -7.86 17.24 -16.32
C ARG A 52 -6.95 17.98 -15.32
N ARG A 53 -6.01 17.30 -14.64
CA ARG A 53 -5.12 17.88 -13.62
C ARG A 53 -3.66 17.50 -13.87
N ALA A 54 -2.73 18.39 -13.52
CA ALA A 54 -1.29 18.17 -13.68
C ALA A 54 -0.84 16.83 -13.05
N VAL A 55 0.15 16.17 -13.67
CA VAL A 55 0.63 14.82 -13.31
C VAL A 55 1.08 14.69 -11.84
N ARG A 56 1.41 15.80 -11.16
CA ARG A 56 1.77 15.86 -9.72
C ARG A 56 0.63 16.28 -8.79
N ALA A 57 -0.58 16.56 -9.30
CA ALA A 57 -1.72 17.02 -8.50
C ALA A 57 -2.48 15.90 -7.77
N GLY A 58 -2.02 14.65 -7.84
CA GLY A 58 -2.50 13.52 -7.03
C GLY A 58 -1.37 12.51 -6.83
N ALA A 59 -1.19 11.85 -5.68
CA ALA A 59 -2.01 11.73 -4.48
C ALA A 59 -1.20 12.08 -3.22
N LYS A 60 -1.83 12.72 -2.22
CA LYS A 60 -1.24 12.92 -0.88
C LYS A 60 -0.96 11.59 -0.13
N HIS A 61 -1.36 10.44 -0.70
CA HIS A 61 -1.30 9.12 -0.09
C HIS A 61 -0.52 8.15 -0.99
N LYS A 62 0.79 8.06 -0.75
CA LYS A 62 1.70 7.06 -1.35
C LYS A 62 1.44 5.62 -0.84
N LEU A 63 0.40 5.43 -0.01
CA LEU A 63 0.26 4.33 0.94
C LEU A 63 -0.78 3.26 0.55
N VAL A 64 -1.54 3.49 -0.52
CA VAL A 64 -2.67 2.62 -0.93
C VAL A 64 -2.22 1.19 -1.24
N PHE A 65 -0.99 0.99 -1.71
CA PHE A 65 -0.44 -0.33 -1.99
C PHE A 65 -0.29 -1.18 -0.71
N ILE A 66 0.41 -0.67 0.30
CA ILE A 66 0.66 -1.41 1.55
C ILE A 66 -0.66 -1.72 2.26
N ASP A 67 -1.57 -0.74 2.30
CA ASP A 67 -2.86 -0.92 2.95
C ASP A 67 -3.71 -2.00 2.23
N ARG A 68 -3.65 -2.08 0.89
CA ARG A 68 -4.31 -3.14 0.11
C ARG A 68 -3.65 -4.50 0.27
N LEU A 69 -2.32 -4.55 0.26
CA LEU A 69 -1.58 -5.79 0.47
C LEU A 69 -1.93 -6.40 1.84
N LEU A 70 -1.91 -5.58 2.89
CA LEU A 70 -2.30 -6.03 4.23
C LEU A 70 -3.75 -6.46 4.30
N ALA A 71 -4.67 -5.76 3.64
CA ALA A 71 -6.06 -6.20 3.56
C ALA A 71 -6.16 -7.58 2.91
N THR A 72 -5.49 -7.82 1.77
CA THR A 72 -5.48 -9.14 1.13
C THR A 72 -4.90 -10.22 2.04
N LEU A 73 -3.76 -9.96 2.68
CA LEU A 73 -3.13 -10.93 3.59
C LEU A 73 -3.99 -11.27 4.82
N VAL A 74 -4.91 -10.40 5.22
CA VAL A 74 -5.84 -10.63 6.34
C VAL A 74 -7.11 -11.36 5.91
N HIS A 75 -7.52 -11.24 4.65
CA HIS A 75 -8.76 -11.84 4.14
C HIS A 75 -8.55 -13.23 3.53
N LEU A 76 -7.31 -13.70 3.38
CA LEU A 76 -6.99 -15.03 2.84
C LEU A 76 -7.02 -16.12 3.92
#